data_AF-G0A4M0-F1
#
_entry.id   AF-G0A4M0-F1
#
_cell.length_a   1.000
_cell.length_b   1.000
_cell.length_c   1.000
_cell.angle_alpha   90.00
_cell.angle_beta   90.00
_cell.angle_gamma   90.00
#
_symmetry.space_group_name_H-M   'P 1'
#
loop_
_entity.id
_entity.type
_entity.pdbx_description
1 polymer ?
#
loop_
_entity_poly.entity_id
_entity_poly.type
_entity_poly.pdbx_seq_one_letter_code
_entity_poly.pdbx_strand_id
1 'polypeptide(L)'
;MKNLALCYCLILAASSMPAQAALVNGDFAGGTGGWTISSFGGGDPANFYSIADNAGDAYLKFDTGAYIQGLQVLTFKQTLAIGSENALFSADIKVFAPTNDSTGNGSNSIQGDVITFSAQAAAVGSKPFGAVYEINRYFDANSPVGQSIGVITPLSGGFFDFNITADLSAFIGETTTISLNLLADDDHKRSSYGIDNVQLSAVPLPATLPLYVMGLAFWRFASKQRS
;
A
#
# COMPACT_ATOMS: atom_id res chain seq x y z
N MET A 1 43.05 2.27 -32.61
CA MET A 1 42.77 3.19 -31.48
C MET A 1 41.44 3.94 -31.66
N LYS A 2 40.32 3.25 -31.96
CA LYS A 2 38.99 3.88 -32.13
C LYS A 2 37.92 3.38 -31.12
N ASN A 3 38.28 2.45 -30.23
CA ASN A 3 37.33 1.81 -29.30
C ASN A 3 37.34 2.41 -27.88
N LEU A 4 38.24 3.36 -27.57
CA LEU A 4 38.33 3.94 -26.22
C LEU A 4 37.31 5.04 -25.95
N ALA A 5 36.84 5.75 -27.00
CA ALA A 5 35.90 6.86 -26.86
C ALA A 5 34.47 6.41 -26.53
N LEU A 6 34.10 5.16 -26.89
CA LEU A 6 32.75 4.64 -26.65
C LEU A 6 32.50 4.29 -25.17
N CYS A 7 33.55 3.96 -24.40
CA CYS A 7 33.42 3.69 -22.96
C CYS A 7 33.22 4.97 -22.13
N TYR A 8 33.77 6.11 -22.57
CA TYR A 8 33.67 7.36 -21.81
C TYR A 8 32.30 8.04 -21.93
N CYS A 9 31.59 7.89 -23.06
CA CYS A 9 30.22 8.41 -23.21
C CYS A 9 29.17 7.63 -22.40
N LEU A 10 29.44 6.37 -22.05
CA LEU A 10 28.55 5.55 -21.21
C LEU A 10 28.64 5.89 -19.72
N ILE A 11 29.73 6.51 -19.26
CA ILE A 11 29.97 6.83 -17.83
C ILE A 11 29.38 8.22 -17.48
N LEU A 12 29.34 9.16 -18.43
CA LEU A 12 28.82 10.52 -18.20
C LEU A 12 27.30 10.65 -18.37
N ALA A 13 26.63 9.59 -18.83
CA ALA A 13 25.17 9.47 -18.87
C ALA A 13 24.60 8.74 -17.64
N ALA A 14 25.37 8.62 -16.55
CA ALA A 14 24.81 8.42 -15.21
C ALA A 14 24.16 9.74 -14.75
N SER A 15 23.17 10.19 -15.52
CA SER A 15 22.32 11.32 -15.19
C SER A 15 21.75 11.09 -13.80
N SER A 16 21.91 12.09 -12.94
CA SER A 16 21.31 12.22 -11.61
C SER A 16 19.95 11.54 -11.56
N MET A 17 19.93 10.29 -11.08
CA MET A 17 18.67 9.64 -10.78
C MET A 17 18.07 10.47 -9.65
N PRO A 18 16.87 11.06 -9.84
CA PRO A 18 16.23 11.80 -8.77
C PRO A 18 16.15 10.85 -7.57
N ALA A 19 16.55 11.36 -6.39
CA ALA A 19 16.50 10.58 -5.16
C ALA A 19 15.10 9.96 -5.05
N GLN A 20 15.06 8.63 -5.08
CA GLN A 20 13.81 7.90 -5.18
C GLN A 20 13.04 8.12 -3.89
N ALA A 21 11.79 8.57 -4.01
CA ALA A 21 10.95 8.80 -2.86
C ALA A 21 10.58 7.44 -2.23
N ALA A 22 11.07 7.21 -1.02
CA ALA A 22 10.65 6.10 -0.18
C ALA A 22 9.43 6.52 0.64
N LEU A 23 8.58 5.54 1.00
CA LEU A 23 7.60 5.79 2.05
C LEU A 23 8.33 6.17 3.34
N VAL A 24 7.87 7.24 3.99
CA VAL A 24 8.44 7.68 5.26
C VAL A 24 7.62 7.08 6.39
N ASN A 25 8.30 6.38 7.31
CA ASN A 25 7.71 5.87 8.54
C ASN A 25 6.46 5.00 8.27
N GLY A 26 6.65 3.99 7.42
CA GLY A 26 5.64 2.98 7.11
C GLY A 26 5.55 1.85 8.13
N ASP A 27 6.56 1.75 9.01
CA ASP A 27 6.61 0.90 10.20
C ASP A 27 6.02 1.58 11.45
N PHE A 28 5.64 2.86 11.33
CA PHE A 28 5.05 3.67 12.38
C PHE A 28 5.83 3.77 13.71
N ALA A 29 7.08 3.31 13.77
CA ALA A 29 7.94 3.38 14.95
C ALA A 29 8.24 4.83 15.38
N GLY A 30 8.24 5.76 14.43
CA GLY A 30 8.35 7.21 14.65
C GLY A 30 7.00 7.94 14.77
N GLY A 31 5.89 7.21 14.90
CA GLY A 31 4.54 7.75 14.98
C GLY A 31 3.85 7.85 13.62
N THR A 32 3.31 9.02 13.27
CA THR A 32 2.67 9.26 11.95
C THR A 32 3.42 10.30 11.11
N GLY A 33 4.69 10.56 11.43
CA GLY A 33 5.50 11.52 10.70
C GLY A 33 5.56 11.20 9.21
N GLY A 34 5.40 12.21 8.35
CA GLY A 34 5.37 12.03 6.89
C GLY A 34 4.00 11.69 6.31
N TRP A 35 3.01 11.33 7.13
CA TRP A 35 1.64 11.10 6.68
C TRP A 35 0.78 12.35 6.87
N THR A 36 0.02 12.71 5.84
CA THR A 36 -1.05 13.70 5.95
C THR A 36 -2.32 13.00 6.39
N ILE A 37 -2.91 13.45 7.50
CA ILE A 37 -4.09 12.84 8.10
C ILE A 37 -5.28 13.78 7.94
N SER A 38 -6.41 13.25 7.49
CA SER A 38 -7.65 14.01 7.35
C SER A 38 -8.85 13.15 7.73
N SER A 39 -9.91 13.78 8.24
CA SER A 39 -11.21 13.13 8.45
C SER A 39 -12.31 13.81 7.63
N PHE A 40 -13.34 13.05 7.30
CA PHE A 40 -14.64 13.51 6.84
C PHE A 40 -15.71 13.00 7.81
N GLY A 41 -16.75 13.80 8.05
CA GLY A 41 -17.84 13.47 8.97
C GLY A 41 -17.85 14.26 10.29
N GLY A 42 -16.87 15.15 10.50
CA GLY A 42 -16.89 16.14 11.60
C GLY A 42 -16.22 15.71 12.91
N GLY A 43 -15.69 14.48 13.01
CA GLY A 43 -14.85 14.06 14.14
C GLY A 43 -13.39 14.53 14.02
N ASP A 44 -12.74 14.79 15.15
CA ASP A 44 -11.28 14.99 15.21
C ASP A 44 -10.56 13.69 14.80
N PRO A 45 -9.73 13.69 13.73
CA PRO A 45 -8.97 12.52 13.30
C PRO A 45 -8.21 11.82 14.43
N ALA A 46 -7.71 12.56 15.41
CA ALA A 46 -6.91 12.01 16.52
C ALA A 46 -7.69 11.03 17.41
N ASN A 47 -9.02 11.04 17.34
CA ASN A 47 -9.86 10.12 18.12
C ASN A 47 -10.00 8.72 17.47
N PHE A 48 -9.60 8.57 16.21
CA PHE A 48 -9.85 7.35 15.42
C PHE A 48 -8.61 6.47 15.26
N TYR A 49 -7.44 6.98 15.64
CA TYR A 49 -6.20 6.24 15.52
C TYR A 49 -5.30 6.43 16.73
N SER A 50 -4.42 5.47 16.93
CA SER A 50 -3.32 5.53 17.89
C SER A 50 -2.12 4.77 17.35
N ILE A 51 -0.96 5.00 17.94
CA ILE A 51 0.21 4.14 17.73
C ILE A 51 0.23 3.14 18.87
N ALA A 52 0.03 1.89 18.54
CA ALA A 52 0.06 0.78 19.50
C ALA A 52 1.40 0.05 19.39
N ASP A 53 1.68 -0.79 20.38
CA ASP A 53 2.89 -1.60 20.44
C ASP A 53 2.51 -3.05 20.69
N ASN A 54 3.13 -3.96 19.94
CA ASN A 54 3.08 -5.39 20.21
C ASN A 54 4.49 -5.94 20.33
N ALA A 55 4.94 -6.10 21.58
CA ALA A 55 6.25 -6.66 21.93
C ALA A 55 7.44 -5.85 21.38
N GLY A 56 7.33 -4.52 21.40
CA GLY A 56 8.36 -3.60 20.89
C GLY A 56 8.23 -3.27 19.42
N ASP A 57 7.21 -3.82 18.74
CA ASP A 57 6.88 -3.52 17.35
C ASP A 57 5.69 -2.56 17.29
N ALA A 58 5.95 -1.32 16.86
CA ALA A 58 4.95 -0.27 16.83
C ALA A 58 4.09 -0.41 15.57
N TYR A 59 2.80 -0.11 15.67
CA TYR A 59 1.90 -0.17 14.51
C TYR A 59 0.80 0.87 14.59
N LEU A 60 0.28 1.26 13.42
CA LEU A 60 -0.87 2.16 13.33
C LEU A 60 -2.13 1.38 13.68
N LYS A 61 -2.79 1.75 14.78
CA LYS A 61 -4.06 1.16 15.18
C LYS A 61 -5.21 2.10 14.85
N PHE A 62 -6.21 1.59 14.15
CA PHE A 62 -7.51 2.21 13.98
C PHE A 62 -8.49 1.64 14.98
N ASP A 63 -9.33 2.50 15.54
CA ASP A 63 -10.43 2.14 16.42
C ASP A 63 -11.69 2.88 15.97
N THR A 64 -12.73 2.13 15.62
CA THR A 64 -14.08 2.65 15.36
C THR A 64 -14.93 2.49 16.63
N GLY A 65 -16.05 3.21 16.75
CA GLY A 65 -16.98 3.11 17.88
C GLY A 65 -17.48 4.45 18.43
N ALA A 66 -18.13 4.39 19.60
CA ALA A 66 -19.00 5.32 20.37
C ALA A 66 -18.97 6.83 20.12
N TYR A 67 -17.87 7.34 19.60
CA TYR A 67 -17.66 8.74 19.30
C TYR A 67 -18.11 9.11 17.87
N ILE A 68 -18.46 8.11 17.07
CA ILE A 68 -18.85 8.27 15.68
C ILE A 68 -20.36 8.51 15.62
N GLN A 69 -20.76 9.70 15.19
CA GLN A 69 -22.15 9.96 14.78
C GLN A 69 -22.20 9.98 13.25
N GLY A 70 -22.80 8.94 12.66
CA GLY A 70 -22.90 8.76 11.22
C GLY A 70 -21.57 8.45 10.54
N LEU A 71 -21.57 8.43 9.20
CA LEU A 71 -20.42 8.00 8.40
C LEU A 71 -19.18 8.89 8.62
N GLN A 72 -18.08 8.26 9.02
CA GLN A 72 -16.77 8.89 9.13
C GLN A 72 -15.81 8.25 8.14
N VAL A 73 -14.93 9.07 7.58
CA VAL A 73 -13.79 8.60 6.79
C VAL A 73 -12.54 9.17 7.40
N LEU A 74 -11.64 8.32 7.86
CA LEU A 74 -10.29 8.73 8.25
C LEU A 74 -9.32 8.33 7.15
N THR A 75 -8.47 9.25 6.74
CA THR A 75 -7.55 9.04 5.63
C THR A 75 -6.13 9.44 6.00
N PHE A 76 -5.19 8.54 5.73
CA PHE A 76 -3.75 8.75 5.80
C PHE A 76 -3.20 8.79 4.38
N LYS A 77 -2.47 9.85 4.03
CA LYS A 77 -1.92 10.06 2.68
C LYS A 77 -0.43 10.34 2.71
N GLN A 78 0.28 9.79 1.73
CA GLN A 78 1.62 10.23 1.37
C GLN A 78 1.72 10.33 -0.15
N THR A 79 2.29 11.44 -0.63
CA THR A 79 2.48 11.69 -2.06
C THR A 79 3.96 11.51 -2.40
N LEU A 80 4.24 10.67 -3.39
CA LEU A 80 5.60 10.31 -3.77
C LEU A 80 5.71 9.94 -5.26
N ALA A 81 6.92 9.96 -5.81
CA ALA A 81 7.17 9.54 -7.18
C ALA A 81 7.34 8.01 -7.25
N ILE A 82 6.56 7.37 -8.13
CA ILE A 82 6.67 5.93 -8.38
C ILE A 82 7.65 5.70 -9.54
N GLY A 83 8.59 4.79 -9.34
CA GLY A 83 9.60 4.33 -10.28
C GLY A 83 9.67 2.81 -10.33
N SER A 84 10.53 2.27 -11.18
CA SER A 84 10.68 0.81 -11.36
C SER A 84 11.06 0.06 -10.07
N GLU A 85 11.85 0.69 -9.21
CA GLU A 85 12.38 0.06 -7.98
C GLU A 85 11.42 0.16 -6.77
N ASN A 86 10.27 0.85 -6.90
CA ASN A 86 9.30 1.08 -5.82
C ASN A 86 7.84 0.99 -6.33
N ALA A 87 7.61 0.14 -7.33
CA ALA A 87 6.30 -0.08 -7.94
C ALA A 87 5.50 -1.24 -7.29
N LEU A 88 6.04 -1.98 -6.33
CA LEU A 88 5.27 -2.97 -5.57
C LEU A 88 4.95 -2.41 -4.19
N PHE A 89 3.69 -2.12 -3.92
CA PHE A 89 3.21 -1.78 -2.58
C PHE A 89 3.04 -3.03 -1.75
N SER A 90 3.35 -2.95 -0.45
CA SER A 90 2.85 -3.91 0.54
C SER A 90 2.57 -3.29 1.91
N ALA A 91 1.69 -3.92 2.68
CA ALA A 91 1.37 -3.57 4.06
C ALA A 91 0.85 -4.80 4.83
N ASP A 92 1.19 -4.91 6.11
CA ASP A 92 0.70 -5.94 7.01
C ASP A 92 -0.53 -5.45 7.78
N ILE A 93 -1.54 -6.30 7.93
CA ILE A 93 -2.85 -5.97 8.49
C ILE A 93 -3.25 -6.94 9.59
N LYS A 94 -3.69 -6.36 10.71
CA LYS A 94 -4.31 -7.05 11.84
C LYS A 94 -5.78 -6.68 11.90
N VAL A 95 -6.66 -7.66 11.96
CA VAL A 95 -8.10 -7.45 12.18
C VAL A 95 -8.45 -7.94 13.57
N PHE A 96 -8.85 -7.04 14.46
CA PHE A 96 -9.25 -7.41 15.81
C PHE A 96 -10.70 -7.93 15.83
N ALA A 97 -11.04 -8.74 16.82
CA ALA A 97 -12.43 -9.16 16.99
C ALA A 97 -13.29 -7.94 17.34
N PRO A 98 -14.40 -7.71 16.62
CA PRO A 98 -15.27 -6.59 16.92
C PRO A 98 -15.91 -6.78 18.30
N THR A 99 -16.20 -5.67 18.96
CA THR A 99 -16.90 -5.63 20.24
C THR A 99 -18.20 -4.86 20.08
N ASN A 100 -19.20 -5.14 20.92
CA ASN A 100 -20.42 -4.35 20.91
C ASN A 100 -20.12 -2.96 21.46
N ASP A 101 -20.65 -1.95 20.78
CA ASP A 101 -20.66 -0.59 21.26
C ASP A 101 -22.04 -0.26 21.85
N SER A 102 -22.12 -0.30 23.18
CA SER A 102 -23.34 0.02 23.92
C SER A 102 -23.64 1.51 24.04
N THR A 103 -22.75 2.37 23.54
CA THR A 103 -22.79 3.83 23.70
C THR A 103 -23.11 4.59 22.43
N GLY A 104 -22.97 3.97 21.25
CA GLY A 104 -23.41 4.52 19.97
C GLY A 104 -24.94 4.68 19.89
N ASN A 105 -25.39 5.75 19.25
CA ASN A 105 -26.83 5.99 19.01
C ASN A 105 -27.38 5.08 17.92
N GLY A 106 -26.50 4.45 17.16
CA GLY A 106 -26.83 3.64 16.01
C GLY A 106 -27.06 4.48 14.76
N SER A 107 -26.59 3.94 13.65
CA SER A 107 -26.80 4.34 12.29
C SER A 107 -27.58 3.23 11.60
N ASN A 108 -28.59 3.59 10.82
CA ASN A 108 -29.32 2.62 9.98
C ASN A 108 -28.53 2.20 8.73
N SER A 109 -27.25 2.55 8.66
CA SER A 109 -26.39 2.20 7.54
C SER A 109 -26.10 0.70 7.55
N ILE A 110 -26.23 0.10 6.36
CA ILE A 110 -25.94 -1.31 6.12
C ILE A 110 -24.42 -1.52 5.92
N GLN A 111 -23.64 -0.44 5.88
CA GLN A 111 -22.21 -0.50 5.64
C GLN A 111 -21.49 -0.71 6.97
N GLY A 112 -20.95 -1.91 7.17
CA GLY A 112 -20.00 -2.16 8.25
C GLY A 112 -18.65 -1.51 7.95
N ASP A 113 -17.77 -1.48 8.94
CA ASP A 113 -16.50 -0.79 8.84
C ASP A 113 -15.58 -1.41 7.77
N VAL A 114 -14.86 -0.54 7.05
CA VAL A 114 -14.02 -0.92 5.92
C VAL A 114 -12.69 -0.19 5.96
N ILE A 115 -11.59 -0.92 5.74
CA ILE A 115 -10.30 -0.32 5.38
C ILE A 115 -10.08 -0.47 3.90
N THR A 116 -9.66 0.60 3.22
CA THR A 116 -9.32 0.60 1.80
C THR A 116 -7.96 1.20 1.54
N PHE A 117 -7.29 0.69 0.52
CA PHE A 117 -5.99 1.14 0.03
C PHE A 117 -6.18 1.64 -1.40
N SER A 118 -5.63 2.81 -1.70
CA SER A 118 -5.73 3.38 -3.03
C SER A 118 -4.47 4.15 -3.45
N ALA A 119 -4.26 4.17 -4.76
CA ALA A 119 -3.23 4.98 -5.42
C ALA A 119 -3.93 5.96 -6.37
N GLN A 120 -3.48 7.21 -6.38
CA GLN A 120 -4.01 8.23 -7.27
C GLN A 120 -2.90 9.07 -7.88
N ALA A 121 -2.90 9.18 -9.21
CA ALA A 121 -2.07 10.12 -9.96
C ALA A 121 -2.93 10.92 -10.94
N ALA A 122 -2.47 12.11 -11.33
CA ALA A 122 -3.24 12.99 -12.22
C ALA A 122 -3.48 12.36 -13.60
N ALA A 123 -2.45 11.71 -14.18
CA ALA A 123 -2.53 11.10 -15.51
C ALA A 123 -3.29 9.76 -15.52
N VAL A 124 -3.23 9.00 -14.42
CA VAL A 124 -3.77 7.63 -14.33
C VAL A 124 -5.18 7.60 -13.69
N GLY A 125 -5.53 8.62 -12.92
CA GLY A 125 -6.72 8.66 -12.09
C GLY A 125 -6.53 7.93 -10.75
N SER A 126 -7.64 7.71 -10.04
CA SER A 126 -7.66 6.96 -8.78
C SER A 126 -7.94 5.48 -9.04
N LYS A 127 -7.12 4.61 -8.43
CA LYS A 127 -7.27 3.15 -8.48
C LYS A 127 -7.26 2.60 -7.05
N PRO A 128 -8.38 2.10 -6.53
CA PRO A 128 -8.36 1.29 -5.31
C PRO A 128 -7.70 -0.06 -5.62
N PHE A 129 -6.92 -0.59 -4.68
CA PHE A 129 -6.20 -1.85 -4.88
C PHE A 129 -6.26 -2.81 -3.68
N GLY A 130 -6.88 -2.41 -2.57
CA GLY A 130 -7.18 -3.28 -1.44
C GLY A 130 -8.40 -2.81 -0.67
N ALA A 131 -9.19 -3.74 -0.16
CA ALA A 131 -10.28 -3.45 0.77
C ALA A 131 -10.44 -4.60 1.77
N VAL A 132 -10.65 -4.27 3.04
CA VAL A 132 -10.90 -5.21 4.14
C VAL A 132 -12.22 -4.82 4.79
N TYR A 133 -13.20 -5.72 4.78
CA TYR A 133 -14.55 -5.48 5.27
C TYR A 133 -14.82 -6.22 6.59
N GLU A 134 -15.53 -5.58 7.51
CA GLU A 134 -15.91 -6.21 8.78
C GLU A 134 -17.04 -7.25 8.64
N ILE A 135 -18.01 -7.02 7.75
CA ILE A 135 -19.20 -7.88 7.64
C ILE A 135 -18.77 -9.27 7.13
N ASN A 136 -18.53 -10.18 8.08
CA ASN A 136 -18.26 -11.62 7.94
C ASN A 136 -16.80 -12.10 7.79
N ARG A 137 -15.76 -11.28 7.99
CA ARG A 137 -14.34 -11.70 7.76
C ARG A 137 -14.09 -12.33 6.37
N TYR A 138 -14.98 -12.10 5.41
CA TYR A 138 -14.79 -12.52 4.03
C TYR A 138 -14.05 -11.41 3.30
N PHE A 139 -12.85 -11.72 2.84
CA PHE A 139 -12.17 -10.91 1.83
C PHE A 139 -12.84 -11.19 0.50
N ASP A 140 -13.66 -10.26 0.02
CA ASP A 140 -14.12 -10.34 -1.36
C ASP A 140 -13.10 -9.68 -2.28
N ALA A 141 -12.19 -10.50 -2.84
CA ALA A 141 -11.36 -10.09 -3.96
C ALA A 141 -12.19 -9.72 -5.21
N ASN A 142 -13.50 -9.99 -5.21
CA ASN A 142 -14.46 -9.63 -6.26
C ASN A 142 -15.37 -8.45 -5.86
N SER A 143 -15.00 -7.63 -4.86
CA SER A 143 -15.70 -6.35 -4.65
C SER A 143 -15.85 -5.64 -6.00
N PRO A 144 -17.05 -5.17 -6.38
CA PRO A 144 -17.38 -4.71 -7.74
C PRO A 144 -16.61 -3.47 -8.21
N VAL A 145 -15.69 -2.97 -7.39
CA VAL A 145 -14.78 -1.88 -7.70
C VAL A 145 -13.60 -2.41 -8.53
N GLY A 146 -13.89 -2.68 -9.80
CA GLY A 146 -12.97 -2.91 -10.94
C GLY A 146 -11.51 -3.30 -10.65
N GLN A 147 -11.16 -4.54 -11.03
CA GLN A 147 -9.79 -5.07 -11.13
C GLN A 147 -8.89 -4.70 -9.94
N SER A 148 -8.96 -5.47 -8.85
CA SER A 148 -8.00 -5.32 -7.76
C SER A 148 -6.59 -5.56 -8.29
N ILE A 149 -5.76 -4.51 -8.24
CA ILE A 149 -4.33 -4.56 -8.57
C ILE A 149 -3.54 -5.28 -7.46
N GLY A 150 -4.21 -5.61 -6.35
CA GLY A 150 -3.59 -6.22 -5.19
C GLY A 150 -3.92 -7.69 -4.92
N VAL A 151 -3.01 -8.34 -4.19
CA VAL A 151 -3.13 -9.70 -3.67
C VAL A 151 -3.09 -9.64 -2.15
N ILE A 152 -4.02 -10.35 -1.50
CA ILE A 152 -4.08 -10.49 -0.04
C ILE A 152 -3.66 -11.91 0.32
N THR A 153 -2.66 -12.06 1.17
CA THR A 153 -2.14 -13.36 1.62
C THR A 153 -2.27 -13.49 3.14
N PRO A 154 -2.85 -14.59 3.66
CA PRO A 154 -2.79 -14.86 5.09
C PRO A 154 -1.35 -15.04 5.56
N LEU A 155 -1.01 -14.47 6.71
CA LEU A 155 0.29 -14.68 7.36
C LEU A 155 0.17 -15.84 8.36
N SER A 156 1.01 -16.86 8.18
CA SER A 156 1.05 -18.01 9.09
C SER A 156 1.96 -17.73 10.29
N GLY A 157 1.36 -17.45 11.45
CA GLY A 157 2.11 -17.20 12.68
C GLY A 157 2.67 -15.77 12.74
N GLY A 158 2.34 -15.06 13.82
CA GLY A 158 2.68 -13.64 13.98
C GLY A 158 1.52 -12.86 14.58
N PHE A 159 1.74 -11.57 14.79
CA PHE A 159 0.70 -10.66 15.27
C PHE A 159 -0.30 -10.29 14.17
N PHE A 160 0.20 -9.99 12.96
CA PHE A 160 -0.62 -9.64 11.80
C PHE A 160 -1.29 -10.87 11.17
N ASP A 161 -2.47 -10.67 10.62
CA ASP A 161 -3.27 -11.74 10.03
C ASP A 161 -3.07 -11.85 8.52
N PHE A 162 -2.80 -10.71 7.85
CA PHE A 162 -2.72 -10.62 6.40
C PHE A 162 -1.57 -9.72 5.94
N ASN A 163 -1.06 -9.99 4.75
CA ASN A 163 -0.26 -9.05 3.98
C ASN A 163 -1.04 -8.67 2.72
N ILE A 164 -1.10 -7.38 2.42
CA ILE A 164 -1.66 -6.83 1.19
C ILE A 164 -0.49 -6.42 0.32
N THR A 165 -0.51 -6.81 -0.96
CA THR A 165 0.44 -6.34 -1.97
C THR A 165 -0.31 -5.71 -3.13
N ALA A 166 0.30 -4.78 -3.88
CA ALA A 166 -0.28 -4.26 -5.13
C ALA A 166 0.78 -3.77 -6.12
N ASP A 167 0.61 -4.09 -7.41
CA ASP A 167 1.50 -3.66 -8.49
C ASP A 167 1.12 -2.26 -9.04
N LEU A 168 1.87 -1.25 -8.63
CA LEU A 168 1.75 0.14 -9.07
C LEU A 168 2.51 0.43 -10.37
N SER A 169 2.86 -0.58 -11.19
CA SER A 169 3.59 -0.40 -12.44
C SER A 169 2.93 0.59 -13.42
N ALA A 170 1.60 0.68 -13.40
CA ALA A 170 0.83 1.65 -14.19
C ALA A 170 1.08 3.13 -13.78
N PHE A 171 1.70 3.36 -12.63
CA PHE A 171 2.01 4.68 -12.07
C PHE A 171 3.50 5.04 -12.19
N ILE A 172 4.33 4.20 -12.80
CA ILE A 172 5.77 4.49 -12.98
C ILE A 172 5.96 5.80 -13.77
N GLY A 173 6.79 6.69 -13.23
CA GLY A 173 7.04 8.03 -13.77
C GLY A 173 6.10 9.10 -13.20
N GLU A 174 5.06 8.72 -12.48
CA GLU A 174 4.05 9.63 -11.96
C GLU A 174 4.28 9.99 -10.48
N THR A 175 3.86 11.20 -10.12
CA THR A 175 3.67 11.58 -8.70
C THR A 175 2.33 11.04 -8.24
N THR A 176 2.37 10.06 -7.34
CA THR A 176 1.23 9.28 -6.89
C THR A 176 0.97 9.49 -5.42
N THR A 177 -0.29 9.69 -5.06
CA THR A 177 -0.76 9.72 -3.67
C THR A 177 -1.23 8.33 -3.28
N ILE A 178 -0.55 7.73 -2.31
CA ILE A 178 -0.97 6.49 -1.66
C ILE A 178 -1.85 6.86 -0.47
N SER A 179 -3.00 6.22 -0.35
CA SER A 179 -3.97 6.48 0.72
C SER A 179 -4.36 5.21 1.46
N LEU A 180 -4.41 5.29 2.78
CA LEU A 180 -5.06 4.33 3.67
C LEU A 180 -6.33 5.00 4.18
N ASN A 181 -7.50 4.45 3.85
CA ASN A 181 -8.78 5.03 4.28
C ASN A 181 -9.52 4.03 5.16
N LEU A 182 -9.93 4.47 6.34
CA LEU A 182 -10.88 3.80 7.19
C LEU A 182 -12.23 4.47 7.01
N LEU A 183 -13.20 3.70 6.53
CA LEU A 183 -14.61 4.04 6.55
C LEU A 183 -15.21 3.41 7.80
N ALA A 184 -15.85 4.22 8.63
CA ALA A 184 -16.50 3.76 9.83
C ALA A 184 -17.90 4.35 9.96
N ASP A 185 -18.85 3.56 10.44
CA ASP A 185 -20.20 4.01 10.70
C ASP A 185 -20.61 3.63 12.14
N ASP A 186 -21.68 4.22 12.65
CA ASP A 186 -22.22 3.89 13.98
C ASP A 186 -23.09 2.62 13.89
N ASP A 187 -22.52 1.45 13.62
CA ASP A 187 -23.27 0.21 13.43
C ASP A 187 -23.54 -0.58 14.74
N HIS A 188 -23.43 0.11 15.89
CA HIS A 188 -23.42 -0.47 17.25
C HIS A 188 -22.27 -1.45 17.51
N LYS A 189 -21.22 -1.41 16.69
CA LYS A 189 -20.00 -2.15 16.95
C LYS A 189 -18.82 -1.21 17.03
N ARG A 190 -17.78 -1.76 17.63
CA ARG A 190 -16.45 -1.22 17.68
C ARG A 190 -15.53 -2.22 17.04
N SER A 191 -14.99 -1.81 15.90
CA SER A 191 -13.95 -2.51 15.17
C SER A 191 -12.61 -1.88 15.41
N SER A 192 -11.59 -2.71 15.34
CA SER A 192 -10.22 -2.23 15.38
C SER A 192 -9.40 -2.92 14.32
N TYR A 193 -8.41 -2.19 13.82
CA TYR A 193 -7.47 -2.70 12.83
C TYR A 193 -6.07 -2.24 13.17
N GLY A 194 -5.07 -3.06 12.87
CA GLY A 194 -3.65 -2.68 12.93
C GLY A 194 -3.08 -2.67 11.52
N ILE A 195 -2.26 -1.68 11.20
CA ILE A 195 -1.50 -1.59 9.94
C ILE A 195 -0.04 -1.34 10.28
N ASP A 196 0.84 -2.06 9.59
CA ASP A 196 2.28 -1.92 9.75
C ASP A 196 3.04 -2.32 8.48
N ASN A 197 4.37 -2.14 8.48
CA ASN A 197 5.30 -2.50 7.41
C ASN A 197 4.85 -1.98 6.03
N VAL A 198 4.31 -0.76 5.98
CA VAL A 198 3.88 -0.12 4.74
C VAL A 198 5.11 0.24 3.92
N GLN A 199 5.31 -0.46 2.82
CA GLN A 199 6.55 -0.34 2.04
C GLN A 199 6.29 -0.37 0.55
N LEU A 200 7.27 0.16 -0.18
CA LEU A 200 7.36 0.05 -1.62
C LEU A 200 8.66 -0.66 -1.98
N SER A 201 8.58 -1.63 -2.89
CA SER A 201 9.74 -2.37 -3.38
C SER A 201 9.71 -2.49 -4.89
N ALA A 202 10.77 -3.06 -5.47
CA ALA A 202 10.78 -3.38 -6.88
C ALA A 202 9.75 -4.47 -7.16
N VAL A 203 9.09 -4.39 -8.33
CA VAL A 203 8.30 -5.50 -8.84
C VAL A 203 9.28 -6.61 -9.24
N PRO A 204 9.15 -7.84 -8.73
CA PRO A 204 10.01 -8.94 -9.15
C PRO A 204 9.95 -9.09 -10.67
N LEU A 205 11.10 -9.00 -11.32
CA LEU A 205 11.17 -9.26 -12.76
C LEU A 205 10.69 -10.69 -13.01
N PRO A 206 9.91 -10.94 -14.08
CA PRO A 206 9.57 -12.29 -14.46
C PRO A 206 10.85 -13.11 -14.58
N ALA A 207 10.87 -14.31 -13.98
CA ALA A 207 12.04 -15.19 -14.00
C ALA A 207 12.52 -15.57 -15.42
N THR A 208 11.68 -15.30 -16.43
CA THR A 208 11.99 -15.48 -17.85
C THR A 208 12.87 -14.37 -18.43
N LEU A 209 12.88 -13.15 -17.87
CA LEU A 209 13.65 -12.03 -18.43
C LEU A 209 15.17 -12.31 -18.42
N PRO A 210 15.77 -12.80 -17.30
CA PRO A 210 17.18 -13.21 -17.32
C PRO A 210 17.45 -14.31 -18.35
N LEU A 211 16.52 -15.27 -18.52
CA LEU A 211 16.66 -16.34 -19.51
C LEU A 211 16.65 -15.80 -20.95
N TYR A 212 15.81 -14.81 -21.25
CA TYR A 212 15.82 -14.14 -22.56
C TYR A 212 17.12 -13.37 -22.80
N VAL A 213 17.61 -12.63 -21.81
CA VAL A 213 18.88 -11.89 -21.92
C VAL A 213 20.04 -12.86 -22.12
N MET A 214 20.08 -13.96 -21.37
CA MET A 214 21.07 -15.02 -21.55
C MET A 214 20.96 -15.66 -22.94
N GLY A 215 19.75 -15.98 -23.40
CA GLY A 215 19.51 -16.54 -24.74
C GLY A 215 20.01 -15.62 -25.86
N LEU A 216 19.76 -14.31 -25.75
CA LEU A 216 20.26 -13.31 -26.71
C LEU A 216 21.80 -13.18 -26.68
N ALA A 217 22.41 -13.26 -25.49
CA ALA A 217 23.86 -13.24 -25.33
C ALA A 217 24.52 -14.49 -25.95
N PHE A 218 23.93 -15.67 -25.74
CA PHE A 218 24.39 -16.92 -26.36
C PHE A 218 24.28 -16.88 -27.88
N TRP A 219 23.18 -16.37 -28.43
CA TRP A 219 23.01 -16.26 -29.88
C TRP A 219 24.07 -15.39 -30.55
N ARG A 220 24.41 -14.24 -29.93
CA ARG A 220 25.50 -13.37 -30.40
C ARG A 220 26.88 -14.02 -30.35
N PHE A 221 27.12 -14.88 -29.36
CA PHE A 221 28.38 -15.61 -29.27
C PHE A 221 28.47 -16.70 -30.35
N ALA A 222 27.38 -17.44 -30.54
CA ALA A 222 27.31 -18.50 -31.54
C ALA A 222 27.44 -17.97 -32.98
N SER A 223 26.90 -16.79 -33.29
CA SER A 223 27.00 -16.20 -34.64
C SER A 223 28.41 -15.73 -34.99
N LYS A 224 29.20 -15.27 -34.01
CA LYS A 224 30.61 -14.89 -34.22
C LYS A 224 31.55 -16.06 -34.50
N GLN A 225 31.19 -17.29 -34.11
CA GLN A 225 32.01 -18.46 -34.42
C GLN A 225 31.77 -19.03 -35.82
N ARG A 226 30.75 -18.53 -36.54
CA ARG A 226 30.42 -18.97 -37.91
C ARG A 226 30.95 -18.04 -39.00
N SER A 227 31.65 -16.97 -38.62
CA SER A 227 32.32 -16.00 -39.51
C SER A 227 33.82 -16.12 -39.40
#